data_AF-A0A719L9E6-F1
#
_entry.id   AF-A0A719L9E6-F1
#
_cell.length_a   1.000
_cell.length_b   1.000
_cell.length_c   1.000
_cell.angle_alpha   90.00
_cell.angle_beta   90.00
_cell.angle_gamma   90.00
#
_symmetry.space_group_name_H-M   'P 1'
#
loop_
_entity.id
_entity.type
_entity.pdbx_description
1 polymer ?
#
loop_
_entity_poly.entity_id
_entity_poly.type
_entity_poly.pdbx_seq_one_letter_code
_entity_poly.pdbx_strand_id
1 'polypeptide(L)'
;MNKRLNMLYVNNINALNNYREKHSDNNLHGPLLLKLKNYFHQHNKLMVIGQETYGWCNSPDINEQLETYEEFDFGVSYYSSPFWNIIRKVERALGIEPYAIAWSNLNRFDVDCGSPDYTELARDISSFDYILKEEINILTPDICVFFTNHKYDYRLTSLYEDLMFENINGLPEKHFVRLYHPDLPEYTIRAPHPKTIRIKGWENDFIKYIEAIK
;
A
#
# COMPACT_ATOMS: atom_id res chain seq x y z
N MET A 1 -5.76 -7.38 17.44
CA MET A 1 -5.98 -7.46 15.98
C MET A 1 -7.44 -7.15 15.66
N ASN A 2 -7.70 -6.36 14.61
CA ASN A 2 -9.07 -6.06 14.15
C ASN A 2 -9.75 -7.36 13.66
N LYS A 3 -10.93 -7.69 14.22
CA LYS A 3 -11.63 -8.96 13.92
C LYS A 3 -12.02 -9.07 12.44
N ARG A 4 -12.47 -8.00 11.81
CA ARG A 4 -12.87 -8.00 10.38
C ARG A 4 -11.68 -8.24 9.48
N LEU A 5 -10.55 -7.60 9.78
CA LEU A 5 -9.31 -7.79 9.03
C LEU A 5 -8.78 -9.22 9.15
N ASN A 6 -8.81 -9.80 10.35
CA ASN A 6 -8.45 -11.20 10.54
C ASN A 6 -9.37 -12.15 9.75
N MET A 7 -10.68 -11.91 9.75
CA MET A 7 -11.63 -12.71 8.96
C MET A 7 -11.36 -12.60 7.46
N LEU A 8 -11.04 -11.40 6.95
CA LEU A 8 -10.63 -11.21 5.56
C LEU A 8 -9.46 -12.13 5.20
N TYR A 9 -8.42 -12.18 6.03
CA TYR A 9 -7.25 -13.01 5.75
C TYR A 9 -7.53 -14.50 5.91
N VAL A 10 -8.21 -14.92 6.98
CA VAL A 10 -8.58 -16.33 7.18
C VAL A 10 -9.42 -16.86 6.01
N ASN A 11 -10.31 -16.04 5.46
CA ASN A 11 -11.15 -16.46 4.33
C ASN A 11 -10.37 -16.59 3.02
N ASN A 12 -9.23 -15.90 2.87
CA ASN A 12 -8.46 -15.85 1.62
C ASN A 12 -7.11 -16.58 1.70
N ILE A 13 -6.68 -17.03 2.87
CA ILE A 13 -5.36 -17.65 3.07
C ILE A 13 -5.18 -18.91 2.22
N ASN A 14 -6.23 -19.72 2.06
CA ASN A 14 -6.17 -20.92 1.23
C ASN A 14 -5.93 -20.57 -0.25
N ALA A 15 -6.56 -19.51 -0.77
CA ALA A 15 -6.36 -19.09 -2.15
C ALA A 15 -4.93 -18.53 -2.37
N LEU A 16 -4.43 -17.77 -1.39
CA LEU A 16 -3.06 -17.22 -1.41
C LEU A 16 -2.00 -18.34 -1.31
N ASN A 17 -2.22 -19.34 -0.45
CA ASN A 17 -1.32 -20.48 -0.30
C ASN A 17 -1.36 -21.39 -1.53
N ASN A 18 -2.54 -21.68 -2.08
CA ASN A 18 -2.67 -22.42 -3.34
C ASN A 18 -1.94 -21.71 -4.49
N TYR A 19 -1.99 -20.37 -4.53
CA TYR A 19 -1.22 -19.58 -5.50
C TYR A 19 0.29 -19.76 -5.30
N ARG A 20 0.79 -19.66 -4.06
CA ARG A 20 2.20 -19.91 -3.75
C ARG A 20 2.63 -21.31 -4.18
N GLU A 21 1.85 -22.33 -3.85
CA GLU A 21 2.12 -23.73 -4.19
C GLU A 21 2.11 -23.97 -5.70
N LYS A 22 1.13 -23.42 -6.42
CA LYS A 22 1.05 -23.50 -7.89
C LYS A 22 2.29 -22.91 -8.56
N HIS A 23 2.91 -21.91 -7.94
CA HIS A 23 4.06 -21.19 -8.47
C HIS A 23 5.34 -21.44 -7.65
N SER A 24 5.46 -22.62 -7.02
CA SER A 24 6.59 -22.98 -6.15
C SER A 24 7.96 -22.96 -6.83
N ASP A 25 7.99 -23.05 -8.16
CA ASP A 25 9.22 -22.92 -8.95
C ASP A 25 9.76 -21.47 -9.00
N ASN A 26 8.95 -20.50 -8.56
CA ASN A 26 9.33 -19.10 -8.44
C ASN A 26 9.60 -18.75 -6.98
N ASN A 27 10.56 -17.86 -6.76
CA ASN A 27 10.85 -17.35 -5.43
C ASN A 27 9.87 -16.22 -5.06
N LEU A 28 8.71 -16.62 -4.52
CA LEU A 28 7.66 -15.72 -4.09
C LEU A 28 7.82 -15.30 -2.63
N HIS A 29 7.63 -14.02 -2.35
CA HIS A 29 7.59 -13.47 -0.99
C HIS A 29 6.27 -12.76 -0.74
N GLY A 30 5.74 -12.80 0.48
CA GLY A 30 4.37 -12.41 0.80
C GLY A 30 3.52 -13.61 1.25
N PRO A 31 2.20 -13.48 1.44
CA PRO A 31 1.43 -12.24 1.26
C PRO A 31 1.67 -11.22 2.39
N LEU A 32 1.64 -9.93 2.09
CA LEU A 32 1.63 -8.90 3.14
C LEU A 32 0.25 -8.85 3.82
N LEU A 33 0.19 -9.22 5.10
CA LEU A 33 -1.02 -9.19 5.93
C LEU A 33 -0.87 -8.20 7.08
N LEU A 34 -1.82 -7.29 7.24
CA LEU A 34 -1.69 -6.17 8.18
C LEU A 34 -2.05 -6.55 9.63
N LYS A 35 -1.16 -6.21 10.57
CA LYS A 35 -1.41 -6.26 12.03
C LYS A 35 -1.19 -4.89 12.66
N LEU A 36 -2.28 -4.14 12.88
CA LEU A 36 -2.24 -2.74 13.33
C LEU A 36 -2.47 -2.60 14.85
N LYS A 37 -1.74 -1.66 15.48
CA LYS A 37 -1.92 -1.26 16.89
C LYS A 37 -2.46 0.17 17.02
N ASN A 38 -1.60 1.17 16.76
CA ASN A 38 -1.87 2.57 17.09
C ASN A 38 -2.74 3.29 16.06
N TYR A 39 -2.90 2.71 14.86
CA TYR A 39 -3.71 3.26 13.77
C TYR A 39 -5.13 3.65 14.20
N PHE A 40 -5.81 2.81 14.99
CA PHE A 40 -7.19 3.05 15.38
C PHE A 40 -7.37 4.17 16.42
N HIS A 41 -6.28 4.63 17.05
CA HIS A 41 -6.29 5.72 18.03
C HIS A 41 -6.01 7.09 17.40
N GLN A 42 -5.61 7.12 16.12
CA GLN A 42 -5.28 8.37 15.45
C GLN A 42 -6.56 9.14 15.09
N HIS A 43 -6.50 10.46 15.23
CA HIS A 43 -7.57 11.35 14.76
C HIS A 43 -7.72 11.30 13.24
N ASN A 44 -6.59 11.40 12.53
CA ASN A 44 -6.51 11.23 11.08
C ASN A 44 -5.90 9.85 10.79
N LYS A 45 -6.57 9.03 9.99
CA LYS A 45 -6.13 7.70 9.63
C LYS A 45 -5.53 7.69 8.24
N LEU A 46 -4.23 7.45 8.17
CA LEU A 46 -3.49 7.30 6.91
C LEU A 46 -3.29 5.82 6.57
N MET A 47 -3.66 5.45 5.34
CA MET A 47 -3.23 4.21 4.72
C MET A 47 -2.27 4.49 3.55
N VAL A 48 -1.09 3.89 3.60
CA VAL A 48 -0.09 3.94 2.53
C VAL A 48 -0.11 2.64 1.75
N ILE A 49 -0.13 2.74 0.42
CA ILE A 49 -0.15 1.59 -0.47
C ILE A 49 1.12 1.62 -1.34
N GLY A 50 1.99 0.63 -1.17
CA GLY A 50 3.16 0.41 -2.03
C GLY A 50 2.86 -0.49 -3.23
N GLN A 51 3.92 -0.94 -3.90
CA GLN A 51 3.81 -1.74 -5.13
C GLN A 51 3.88 -3.23 -4.85
N GLU A 52 4.94 -3.68 -4.18
CA GLU A 52 5.20 -5.09 -3.91
C GLU A 52 5.94 -5.26 -2.57
N THR A 53 6.09 -6.52 -2.16
CA THR A 53 6.58 -6.94 -0.84
C THR A 53 8.10 -6.87 -0.66
N TYR A 54 8.87 -6.87 -1.75
CA TYR A 54 10.33 -6.77 -1.79
C TYR A 54 11.08 -7.70 -0.80
N GLY A 55 10.89 -9.01 -0.92
CA GLY A 55 11.56 -9.99 -0.06
C GLY A 55 10.93 -10.16 1.31
N TRP A 56 9.62 -9.88 1.43
CA TRP A 56 8.85 -10.09 2.66
C TRP A 56 8.85 -11.56 3.12
N CYS A 57 8.26 -11.84 4.27
CA CYS A 57 8.12 -13.19 4.80
C CYS A 57 7.57 -14.18 3.76
N ASN A 58 8.23 -15.33 3.65
CA ASN A 58 7.86 -16.45 2.77
C ASN A 58 7.26 -17.60 3.61
N SER A 59 6.22 -17.29 4.40
CA SER A 59 5.49 -18.28 5.20
C SER A 59 4.04 -18.45 4.73
N PRO A 60 3.53 -19.69 4.63
CA PRO A 60 2.11 -19.94 4.42
C PRO A 60 1.27 -19.76 5.70
N ASP A 61 1.89 -19.61 6.87
CA ASP A 61 1.18 -19.43 8.13
C ASP A 61 0.75 -17.97 8.32
N ILE A 62 -0.54 -17.80 8.64
CA ILE A 62 -1.14 -16.48 8.81
C ILE A 62 -0.55 -15.73 10.00
N ASN A 63 -0.22 -16.42 11.10
CA ASN A 63 0.32 -15.77 12.30
C ASN A 63 1.75 -15.32 12.04
N GLU A 64 2.58 -16.13 11.39
CA GLU A 64 3.94 -15.74 11.02
C GLU A 64 3.95 -14.50 10.09
N GLN A 65 3.02 -14.41 9.13
CA GLN A 65 2.89 -13.21 8.28
C GLN A 65 2.49 -11.97 9.08
N LEU A 66 1.53 -12.12 10.00
CA LEU A 66 1.05 -11.04 10.85
C LEU A 66 2.08 -10.60 11.89
N GLU A 67 2.87 -11.53 12.42
CA GLU A 67 4.00 -11.25 13.32
C GLU A 67 5.12 -10.54 12.58
N THR A 68 5.48 -10.99 11.37
CA THR A 68 6.44 -10.28 10.51
C THR A 68 6.04 -8.82 10.32
N TYR A 69 4.75 -8.55 10.07
CA TYR A 69 4.25 -7.19 9.91
C TYR A 69 4.45 -6.33 11.15
N GLU A 70 4.12 -6.88 12.32
CA GLU A 70 4.25 -6.20 13.61
C GLU A 70 5.72 -5.97 14.00
N GLU A 71 6.59 -6.95 13.76
CA GLU A 71 8.03 -6.87 14.06
C GLU A 71 8.77 -5.92 13.12
N PHE A 72 8.35 -5.84 11.86
CA PHE A 72 8.93 -4.90 10.91
C PHE A 72 8.74 -3.44 11.34
N ASP A 73 7.70 -3.17 12.15
CA ASP A 73 7.45 -1.89 12.84
C ASP A 73 7.60 -0.67 11.90
N PHE A 74 6.99 -0.79 10.71
CA PHE A 74 6.97 0.25 9.68
C PHE A 74 8.36 0.81 9.34
N GLY A 75 9.38 -0.06 9.38
CA GLY A 75 10.74 0.29 9.01
C GLY A 75 11.39 1.28 9.97
N VAL A 76 11.12 1.21 11.27
CA VAL A 76 11.76 2.05 12.31
C VAL A 76 13.30 2.04 12.20
N SER A 77 13.89 0.93 11.78
CA SER A 77 15.33 0.77 11.56
C SER A 77 15.83 1.30 10.19
N TYR A 78 14.93 1.69 9.28
CA TYR A 78 15.24 2.08 7.89
C TYR A 78 15.37 3.60 7.71
N TYR A 79 16.34 4.20 8.40
CA TYR A 79 16.56 5.65 8.39
C TYR A 79 16.89 6.25 7.01
N SER A 80 17.54 5.47 6.14
CA SER A 80 18.00 5.92 4.81
C SER A 80 17.04 5.56 3.67
N SER A 81 15.98 4.78 3.94
CA SER A 81 15.03 4.35 2.91
C SER A 81 14.24 5.54 2.37
N PRO A 82 14.27 5.80 1.04
CA PRO A 82 13.41 6.80 0.42
C PRO A 82 11.93 6.62 0.73
N PHE A 83 11.47 5.36 0.81
CA PHE A 83 10.08 5.01 1.05
C PHE A 83 9.64 5.46 2.44
N TRP A 84 10.31 4.94 3.47
CA TRP A 84 9.98 5.27 4.86
C TRP A 84 10.23 6.75 5.18
N ASN A 85 11.27 7.36 4.62
CA ASN A 85 11.57 8.78 4.85
C ASN A 85 10.42 9.71 4.41
N ILE A 86 9.83 9.48 3.24
CA ILE A 86 8.69 10.26 2.77
C ILE A 86 7.46 9.99 3.63
N ILE A 87 7.18 8.73 3.99
CA ILE A 87 6.06 8.39 4.86
C ILE A 87 6.17 9.10 6.21
N ARG A 88 7.38 9.16 6.81
CA ARG A 88 7.61 9.91 8.06
C ARG A 88 7.27 11.39 7.92
N LYS A 89 7.48 11.99 6.74
CA LYS A 89 7.14 13.39 6.45
C LYS A 89 5.63 13.56 6.28
N VAL A 90 4.97 12.63 5.60
CA VAL A 90 3.51 12.60 5.43
C VAL A 90 2.80 12.47 6.78
N GLU A 91 3.24 11.58 7.67
CA GLU A 91 2.68 11.47 9.03
C GLU A 91 2.78 12.79 9.79
N ARG A 92 3.96 13.43 9.80
CA ARG A 92 4.16 14.72 10.48
C ARG A 92 3.26 15.81 9.90
N ALA A 93 3.15 15.88 8.57
CA ALA A 93 2.28 16.83 7.89
C ALA A 93 0.81 16.67 8.31
N LEU A 94 0.36 15.42 8.49
CA LEU A 94 -1.00 15.09 8.90
C LEU A 94 -1.22 15.11 10.42
N GLY A 95 -0.17 15.34 11.21
CA GLY A 95 -0.23 15.28 12.68
C GLY A 95 -0.45 13.87 13.24
N ILE A 96 -0.03 12.84 12.51
CA ILE A 96 -0.16 11.43 12.89
C ILE A 96 1.07 11.03 13.71
N GLU A 97 0.86 10.26 14.77
CA GLU A 97 1.97 9.70 15.54
C GLU A 97 2.87 8.81 14.64
N PRO A 98 4.20 8.89 14.79
CA PRO A 98 5.08 8.04 14.01
C PRO A 98 4.69 6.56 14.14
N TYR A 99 4.60 5.88 12.98
CA TYR A 99 4.37 4.43 12.88
C TYR A 99 2.93 4.03 13.23
N ALA A 100 2.02 5.00 13.35
CA ALA A 100 0.60 4.77 13.61
C ALA A 100 -0.26 4.74 12.33
N ILE A 101 0.27 4.18 11.24
CA ILE A 101 -0.40 4.12 9.93
C ILE A 101 -0.84 2.69 9.61
N ALA A 102 -1.61 2.54 8.53
CA ALA A 102 -1.72 1.26 7.82
C ALA A 102 -0.79 1.27 6.60
N TRP A 103 -0.11 0.15 6.34
CA TRP A 103 0.71 -0.03 5.14
C TRP A 103 0.31 -1.33 4.44
N SER A 104 -0.05 -1.25 3.18
CA SER A 104 -0.35 -2.39 2.32
C SER A 104 0.38 -2.25 0.98
N ASN A 105 0.21 -3.22 0.10
CA ASN A 105 0.75 -3.20 -1.26
C ASN A 105 -0.32 -3.59 -2.27
N LEU A 106 -0.21 -3.10 -3.50
CA LEU A 106 -1.07 -3.57 -4.58
C LEU A 106 -0.82 -5.05 -4.89
N ASN A 107 0.44 -5.42 -5.15
CA ASN A 107 0.82 -6.82 -5.28
C ASN A 107 0.91 -7.48 -3.91
N ARG A 108 0.19 -8.59 -3.75
CA ARG A 108 0.27 -9.43 -2.55
C ARG A 108 1.61 -10.17 -2.47
N PHE A 109 2.21 -10.47 -3.62
CA PHE A 109 3.50 -11.13 -3.71
C PHE A 109 4.48 -10.36 -4.59
N ASP A 110 5.77 -10.49 -4.31
CA ASP A 110 6.85 -10.20 -5.24
C ASP A 110 7.44 -11.47 -5.81
N VAL A 111 8.24 -11.33 -6.88
CA VAL A 111 9.03 -12.40 -7.49
C VAL A 111 10.49 -11.97 -7.42
N ASP A 112 11.36 -12.77 -6.80
CA ASP A 112 12.80 -12.47 -6.66
C ASP A 112 13.10 -11.08 -6.07
N CYS A 113 12.32 -10.66 -5.06
CA CYS A 113 12.40 -9.32 -4.47
C CYS A 113 12.13 -8.20 -5.50
N GLY A 114 11.28 -8.46 -6.48
CA GLY A 114 10.98 -7.55 -7.58
C GLY A 114 9.51 -7.58 -8.02
N SER A 115 9.15 -6.59 -8.83
CA SER A 115 7.79 -6.44 -9.34
C SER A 115 7.39 -7.61 -10.25
N PRO A 116 6.20 -8.20 -10.07
CA PRO A 116 5.75 -9.31 -10.90
C PRO A 116 5.31 -8.89 -12.32
N ASP A 117 5.17 -7.58 -12.62
CA ASP A 117 4.54 -7.04 -13.84
C ASP A 117 5.09 -7.58 -15.17
N TYR A 118 6.35 -8.01 -15.19
CA TYR A 118 7.02 -8.52 -16.40
C TYR A 118 7.10 -10.05 -16.44
N THR A 119 6.35 -10.72 -15.57
CA THR A 119 6.25 -12.18 -15.51
C THR A 119 4.86 -12.62 -15.95
N GLU A 120 4.74 -13.88 -16.35
CA GLU A 120 3.43 -14.53 -16.58
C GLU A 120 2.52 -14.54 -15.34
N LEU A 121 3.09 -14.28 -14.16
CA LEU A 121 2.41 -14.29 -12.86
C LEU A 121 1.61 -13.01 -12.59
N ALA A 122 1.92 -11.90 -13.28
CA ALA A 122 1.33 -10.58 -13.00
C ALA A 122 -0.21 -10.61 -12.99
N ARG A 123 -0.80 -11.32 -13.97
CA ARG A 123 -2.26 -11.44 -14.11
C ARG A 123 -2.88 -12.27 -13.00
N ASP A 124 -2.23 -13.36 -12.61
CA ASP A 124 -2.74 -14.23 -11.54
C ASP A 124 -2.62 -13.49 -10.18
N ILE A 125 -1.54 -12.72 -9.95
CA ILE A 125 -1.39 -11.89 -8.75
C ILE A 125 -2.46 -10.79 -8.68
N SER A 126 -2.81 -10.16 -9.82
CA SER A 126 -3.84 -9.11 -9.82
C SER A 126 -5.24 -9.64 -9.49
N SER A 127 -5.47 -10.96 -9.56
CA SER A 127 -6.72 -11.56 -9.07
C SER A 127 -6.95 -11.35 -7.58
N PHE A 128 -5.91 -10.99 -6.80
CA PHE A 128 -6.00 -10.70 -5.37
C PHE A 128 -6.18 -9.21 -5.03
N ASP A 129 -6.34 -8.32 -6.02
CA ASP A 129 -6.48 -6.87 -5.78
C ASP A 129 -7.68 -6.51 -4.91
N TYR A 130 -8.74 -7.33 -4.93
CA TYR A 130 -9.91 -7.15 -4.08
C TYR A 130 -9.56 -7.17 -2.59
N ILE A 131 -8.49 -7.86 -2.17
CA ILE A 131 -8.04 -7.86 -0.77
C ILE A 131 -7.64 -6.45 -0.35
N LEU A 132 -6.98 -5.68 -1.22
CA LEU A 132 -6.66 -4.27 -0.95
C LEU A 132 -7.92 -3.42 -0.77
N LYS A 133 -8.90 -3.61 -1.66
CA LYS A 133 -10.18 -2.89 -1.59
C LYS A 133 -10.89 -3.20 -0.26
N GLU A 134 -10.93 -4.47 0.14
CA GLU A 134 -11.52 -4.87 1.42
C GLU A 134 -10.73 -4.35 2.64
N GLU A 135 -9.40 -4.31 2.56
CA GLU A 135 -8.57 -3.66 3.60
C GLU A 135 -8.95 -2.19 3.78
N ILE A 136 -9.07 -1.43 2.68
CA ILE A 136 -9.49 -0.02 2.71
C ILE A 136 -10.90 0.11 3.31
N ASN A 137 -11.85 -0.74 2.87
CA ASN A 137 -13.23 -0.76 3.37
C ASN A 137 -13.32 -1.07 4.88
N ILE A 138 -12.47 -1.96 5.38
CA ILE A 138 -12.45 -2.37 6.79
C ILE A 138 -11.79 -1.31 7.67
N LEU A 139 -10.69 -0.73 7.19
CA LEU A 139 -9.88 0.21 7.95
C LEU A 139 -10.46 1.63 7.95
N THR A 140 -11.26 1.96 6.93
CA THR A 140 -11.89 3.27 6.74
C THR A 140 -10.90 4.41 6.97
N PRO A 141 -9.79 4.48 6.20
CA PRO A 141 -8.84 5.59 6.31
C PRO A 141 -9.50 6.91 5.89
N ASP A 142 -9.01 8.02 6.44
CA ASP A 142 -9.40 9.36 5.99
C ASP A 142 -8.58 9.79 4.76
N ILE A 143 -7.33 9.30 4.69
CA ILE A 143 -6.39 9.58 3.61
C ILE A 143 -5.75 8.27 3.10
N CYS A 144 -5.73 8.10 1.77
CA CYS A 144 -4.99 7.03 1.10
C CYS A 144 -3.89 7.61 0.21
N VAL A 145 -2.67 7.09 0.31
CA VAL A 145 -1.57 7.45 -0.60
C VAL A 145 -1.04 6.19 -1.29
N PHE A 146 -1.34 6.09 -2.60
CA PHE A 146 -0.88 5.03 -3.47
C PHE A 146 0.45 5.43 -4.12
N PHE A 147 1.55 4.87 -3.64
CA PHE A 147 2.89 5.00 -4.23
C PHE A 147 3.12 4.01 -5.40
N THR A 148 2.10 3.85 -6.23
CA THR A 148 2.04 2.85 -7.30
C THR A 148 2.57 3.38 -8.64
N ASN A 149 2.64 4.70 -8.84
CA ASN A 149 2.94 5.32 -10.15
C ASN A 149 1.88 5.00 -11.22
N HIS A 150 1.86 5.75 -12.31
CA HIS A 150 0.84 5.64 -13.37
C HIS A 150 0.80 4.26 -14.07
N LYS A 151 1.87 3.46 -13.98
CA LYS A 151 1.91 2.11 -14.56
C LYS A 151 0.82 1.18 -14.03
N TYR A 152 0.28 1.45 -12.83
CA TYR A 152 -0.75 0.65 -12.20
C TYR A 152 -2.15 1.26 -12.30
N ASP A 153 -2.34 2.38 -13.00
CA ASP A 153 -3.66 3.04 -13.13
C ASP A 153 -4.71 2.09 -13.75
N TYR A 154 -4.29 1.15 -14.63
CA TYR A 154 -5.18 0.12 -15.20
C TYR A 154 -5.72 -0.88 -14.15
N ARG A 155 -4.93 -1.19 -13.10
CA ARG A 155 -5.40 -2.06 -12.01
C ARG A 155 -6.33 -1.30 -11.07
N LEU A 156 -6.02 -0.03 -10.81
CA LEU A 156 -6.88 0.82 -9.99
C LEU A 156 -8.25 1.01 -10.65
N THR A 157 -8.31 1.25 -11.96
CA THR A 157 -9.56 1.32 -12.73
C THR A 157 -10.29 -0.02 -12.83
N SER A 158 -9.57 -1.15 -12.78
CA SER A 158 -10.20 -2.47 -12.71
C SER A 158 -10.79 -2.76 -11.32
N LEU A 159 -10.20 -2.20 -10.26
CA LEU A 159 -10.63 -2.38 -8.87
C LEU A 159 -11.80 -1.46 -8.49
N TYR A 160 -11.85 -0.29 -9.12
CA TYR A 160 -12.85 0.75 -8.92
C TYR A 160 -13.42 1.17 -10.28
N GLU A 161 -14.58 0.61 -10.63
CA GLU A 161 -15.32 1.01 -11.83
C GLU A 161 -15.63 2.51 -11.77
N ASP A 162 -15.54 3.21 -12.90
CA ASP A 162 -15.72 4.67 -12.98
C ASP A 162 -14.73 5.52 -12.15
N LEU A 163 -13.57 4.96 -11.76
CA LEU A 163 -12.51 5.72 -11.08
C LEU A 163 -12.07 6.93 -11.90
N MET A 164 -12.19 8.12 -11.31
CA MET A 164 -11.75 9.37 -11.92
C MET A 164 -10.37 9.79 -11.41
N PHE A 165 -9.58 10.40 -12.31
CA PHE A 165 -8.26 10.92 -12.02
C PHE A 165 -8.25 12.43 -12.27
N GLU A 166 -7.80 13.21 -11.29
CA GLU A 166 -7.66 14.65 -11.41
C GLU A 166 -6.24 15.08 -11.07
N ASN A 167 -5.63 15.94 -11.88
CA ASN A 167 -4.32 16.50 -11.56
C ASN A 167 -4.38 17.35 -10.29
N ILE A 168 -3.36 17.26 -9.44
CA ILE A 168 -3.25 18.09 -8.25
C ILE A 168 -2.50 19.37 -8.61
N ASN A 169 -3.16 20.52 -8.45
CA ASN A 169 -2.55 21.82 -8.70
C ASN A 169 -1.28 22.02 -7.86
N GLY A 170 -0.20 22.47 -8.51
CA GLY A 170 1.10 22.68 -7.87
C GLY A 170 1.98 21.42 -7.78
N LEU A 171 1.48 20.26 -8.22
CA LEU A 171 2.29 19.05 -8.37
C LEU A 171 2.46 18.70 -9.86
N PRO A 172 3.53 17.96 -10.22
CA PRO A 172 3.74 17.50 -11.59
C PRO A 172 2.54 16.69 -12.12
N GLU A 173 1.97 17.17 -13.22
CA GLU A 173 0.81 16.55 -13.86
C GLU A 173 1.07 15.08 -14.20
N LYS A 174 -0.01 14.28 -14.17
CA LYS A 174 -0.01 12.83 -14.39
C LYS A 174 0.79 12.03 -13.37
N HIS A 175 1.75 12.61 -12.66
CA HIS A 175 2.56 11.94 -11.63
C HIS A 175 1.88 11.96 -10.27
N PHE A 176 1.20 13.05 -9.94
CA PHE A 176 0.37 13.17 -8.75
C PHE A 176 -1.05 13.50 -9.17
N VAL A 177 -1.96 12.61 -8.82
CA VAL A 177 -3.38 12.76 -9.14
C VAL A 177 -4.22 12.38 -7.94
N ARG A 178 -5.34 13.08 -7.76
CA ARG A 178 -6.40 12.68 -6.85
C ARG A 178 -7.25 11.63 -7.54
N LEU A 179 -7.59 10.59 -6.80
CA LEU A 179 -8.50 9.54 -7.21
C LEU A 179 -9.87 9.79 -6.59
N TYR A 180 -10.91 9.76 -7.40
CA TYR A 180 -12.28 9.88 -6.92
C TYR A 180 -13.08 8.63 -7.24
N HIS A 181 -13.67 8.05 -6.20
CA HIS A 181 -14.62 6.95 -6.27
C HIS A 181 -15.43 6.91 -4.96
N PRO A 182 -16.72 6.54 -4.96
CA PRO A 182 -17.54 6.46 -3.73
C PRO A 182 -16.98 5.55 -2.63
N ASP A 183 -16.31 4.46 -3.01
CA ASP A 183 -15.66 3.51 -2.09
C ASP A 183 -14.26 3.96 -1.60
N LEU A 184 -13.75 5.09 -2.08
CA LEU A 184 -12.44 5.61 -1.68
C LEU A 184 -12.59 6.79 -0.72
N PRO A 185 -11.65 6.97 0.23
CA PRO A 185 -11.59 8.19 1.02
C PRO A 185 -11.49 9.42 0.14
N GLU A 186 -12.08 10.53 0.62
CA GLU A 186 -12.07 11.80 -0.09
C GLU A 186 -10.65 12.23 -0.51
N TYR A 187 -9.66 12.01 0.36
CA TYR A 187 -8.26 12.32 0.09
C TYR A 187 -7.48 11.06 -0.32
N THR A 188 -7.78 10.56 -1.52
CA THR A 188 -7.02 9.48 -2.13
C THR A 188 -6.10 10.01 -3.22
N ILE A 189 -4.79 9.76 -3.08
CA ILE A 189 -3.76 10.29 -3.98
C ILE A 189 -2.97 9.14 -4.59
N ARG A 190 -2.82 9.15 -5.93
CA ARG A 190 -1.84 8.31 -6.63
C ARG A 190 -0.60 9.12 -6.93
N ALA A 191 0.51 8.70 -6.34
CA ALA A 191 1.81 9.35 -6.42
C ALA A 191 2.88 8.41 -7.03
N PRO A 192 4.02 8.95 -7.51
CA PRO A 192 5.15 8.13 -7.92
C PRO A 192 5.77 7.43 -6.72
N HIS A 193 6.57 6.40 -6.96
CA HIS A 193 7.36 5.78 -5.90
C HIS A 193 8.23 6.84 -5.16
N PRO A 194 8.34 6.83 -3.82
CA PRO A 194 9.08 7.81 -3.03
C PRO A 194 10.51 8.08 -3.51
N LYS A 195 11.22 7.05 -3.97
CA LYS A 195 12.56 7.22 -4.60
C LYS A 195 12.50 8.21 -5.79
N THR A 196 11.49 8.10 -6.64
CA THR A 196 11.28 9.00 -7.79
C THR A 196 10.98 10.42 -7.33
N ILE A 197 10.08 10.58 -6.33
CA ILE A 197 9.74 11.88 -5.75
C ILE A 197 11.00 12.61 -5.29
N ARG A 198 11.91 11.92 -4.59
CA ARG A 198 13.19 12.48 -4.12
C ARG A 198 14.14 12.81 -5.26
N ILE A 199 14.37 11.87 -6.19
CA ILE A 199 15.30 12.08 -7.32
C ILE A 199 14.86 13.26 -8.19
N LYS A 200 13.54 13.46 -8.35
CA LYS A 200 12.99 14.55 -9.14
C LYS A 200 12.82 15.87 -8.37
N GLY A 201 13.10 15.90 -7.07
CA GLY A 201 12.99 17.09 -6.24
C GLY A 201 11.55 17.52 -5.93
N TRP A 202 10.57 16.63 -6.08
CA TRP A 202 9.13 16.93 -5.88
C TRP A 202 8.66 16.80 -4.43
N GLU A 203 9.58 16.50 -3.51
CA GLU A 203 9.23 16.14 -2.13
C GLU A 203 8.59 17.31 -1.37
N ASN A 204 9.17 18.52 -1.45
CA ASN A 204 8.67 19.67 -0.71
C ASN A 204 7.25 20.06 -1.14
N ASP A 205 7.00 20.09 -2.45
CA ASP A 205 5.68 20.42 -2.99
C ASP A 205 4.65 19.36 -2.60
N PHE A 206 5.04 18.07 -2.66
CA PHE A 206 4.18 16.98 -2.23
C PHE A 206 3.81 17.07 -0.75
N ILE A 207 4.78 17.32 0.14
CA ILE A 207 4.51 17.47 1.57
C ILE A 207 3.65 18.71 1.85
N LYS A 208 3.92 19.84 1.18
CA LYS A 208 3.11 21.05 1.31
C LYS A 208 1.65 20.81 0.89
N TYR A 209 1.41 20.01 -0.14
CA TYR A 209 0.06 19.60 -0.51
C TYR A 209 -0.60 18.74 0.57
N ILE A 210 0.13 17.77 1.14
CA ILE A 210 -0.37 16.93 2.24
C ILE A 210 -0.72 17.77 3.49
N GLU A 211 0.06 18.78 3.82
CA GLU A 211 -0.23 19.69 4.93
C GLU A 211 -1.51 20.50 4.72
N ALA A 212 -1.86 20.79 3.46
CA ALA A 212 -3.01 21.61 3.11
C ALA A 212 -4.35 20.84 3.09
N ILE A 213 -4.32 19.51 3.06
CA ILE A 213 -5.53 18.66 3.12
C ILE A 213 -5.91 18.25 4.55
N LYS A 214 -5.18 18.74 5.56
CA LYS A 214 -5.46 18.56 6.99
C LYS A 214 -6.70 19.31 7.44
#